data_AF-L1LDB6-F1
#
_entry.id   AF-L1LDB6-F1
#
_cell.length_a   1.000
_cell.length_b   1.000
_cell.length_c   1.000
_cell.angle_alpha   90.00
_cell.angle_beta   90.00
_cell.angle_gamma   90.00
#
_symmetry.space_group_name_H-M   'P 1'
#
loop_
_entity.id
_entity.type
_entity.pdbx_description
1 polymer ?
#
loop_
_entity_poly.entity_id
_entity_poly.type
_entity_poly.pdbx_seq_one_letter_code
_entity_poly.pdbx_strand_id
1 'polypeptide(L)'
;MYSEGSFYGIVPEYSAYYRIGELRDGEVILEDHLTNEERYVFVVTYANNMVYIRVLNVYRMDDGNLAKHMEEFVRGPNEHAYRAVVRVPIGVDLLVKNDTNFVRVSNMMDSITKFEVKEEYKLCITIGVVRYGDHIVDDNFEGVIKKYIILFESTRPVRLNIITSMSDMTRIKSSYILEGDDGPFILVSKTIESV
;
A
#
# COMPACT_ATOMS: atom_id res chain seq x y z
N MET A 1 7.60 9.39 14.08
CA MET A 1 7.37 8.49 15.24
C MET A 1 5.87 8.33 15.31
N TYR A 2 5.33 7.15 14.99
CA TYR A 2 3.88 6.95 15.10
C TYR A 2 3.52 6.99 16.59
N SER A 3 2.48 7.74 16.92
CA SER A 3 1.72 7.55 18.15
C SER A 3 1.15 6.13 18.17
N GLU A 4 0.96 5.59 19.37
CA GLU A 4 0.36 4.28 19.57
C GLU A 4 -1.00 4.21 18.85
N GLY A 5 -1.11 3.26 17.90
CA GLY A 5 -2.37 3.00 17.23
C GLY A 5 -3.23 2.06 18.08
N SER A 6 -4.54 2.25 18.01
CA SER A 6 -5.52 1.34 18.63
C SER A 6 -6.04 0.36 17.60
N PHE A 7 -6.05 -0.92 17.94
CA PHE A 7 -6.57 -1.99 17.11
C PHE A 7 -7.84 -2.56 17.73
N TYR A 8 -8.90 -2.64 16.93
CA TYR A 8 -10.20 -3.15 17.33
C TYR A 8 -10.57 -4.34 16.44
N GLY A 9 -11.00 -5.41 17.07
CA GLY A 9 -11.48 -6.63 16.44
C GLY A 9 -12.30 -7.43 17.44
N ILE A 10 -13.13 -8.34 16.93
CA ILE A 10 -13.81 -9.32 17.79
C ILE A 10 -12.81 -10.44 18.10
N VAL A 11 -12.64 -10.76 19.39
CA VAL A 11 -11.78 -11.88 19.77
C VAL A 11 -12.38 -13.22 19.33
N PRO A 12 -11.57 -14.24 19.02
CA PRO A 12 -12.06 -15.48 18.40
C PRO A 12 -13.17 -16.20 19.17
N GLU A 13 -13.22 -16.08 20.48
CA GLU A 13 -14.23 -16.69 21.35
C GLU A 13 -15.65 -16.14 21.10
N TYR A 14 -15.75 -14.93 20.55
CA TYR A 14 -17.02 -14.23 20.31
C TYR A 14 -17.36 -14.06 18.82
N SER A 15 -16.47 -14.45 17.90
CA SER A 15 -16.66 -14.20 16.45
C SER A 15 -17.86 -14.93 15.84
N ALA A 16 -18.31 -16.03 16.44
CA ALA A 16 -19.50 -16.74 16.00
C ALA A 16 -20.83 -16.00 16.29
N TYR A 17 -20.82 -15.02 17.19
CA TYR A 17 -22.03 -14.35 17.68
C TYR A 17 -22.01 -12.84 17.49
N TYR A 18 -20.83 -12.25 17.33
CA TYR A 18 -20.64 -10.81 17.26
C TYR A 18 -19.77 -10.44 16.07
N ARG A 19 -20.08 -9.29 15.46
CA ARG A 19 -19.28 -8.64 14.43
C ARG A 19 -19.25 -7.14 14.65
N ILE A 20 -18.24 -6.47 14.10
CA ILE A 20 -18.22 -5.01 14.05
C ILE A 20 -19.07 -4.61 12.84
N GLY A 21 -20.22 -3.99 13.10
CA GLY A 21 -21.09 -3.45 12.06
C GLY A 21 -20.61 -2.07 11.60
N GLU A 22 -21.56 -1.16 11.41
CA GLU A 22 -21.34 0.23 10.98
C GLU A 22 -20.33 0.97 11.87
N LEU A 23 -19.43 1.74 11.23
CA LEU A 23 -18.44 2.57 11.91
C LEU A 23 -18.88 4.04 11.91
N ARG A 24 -18.91 4.66 13.09
CA ARG A 24 -19.31 6.06 13.29
C ARG A 24 -18.35 6.83 14.19
N ASP A 25 -18.21 8.13 13.91
CA ASP A 25 -17.64 9.13 14.80
C ASP A 25 -18.42 10.44 14.61
N GLY A 26 -19.56 10.54 15.30
CA GLY A 26 -20.62 11.51 15.01
C GLY A 26 -21.39 11.15 13.74
N GLU A 27 -20.68 11.11 12.61
CA GLU A 27 -21.18 10.73 11.29
C GLU A 27 -20.79 9.29 10.93
N VAL A 28 -21.47 8.69 9.94
CA VAL A 28 -21.09 7.38 9.40
C VAL A 28 -19.78 7.53 8.62
N ILE A 29 -18.78 6.75 9.01
CA ILE A 29 -17.50 6.64 8.32
C ILE A 29 -17.59 5.52 7.27
N LEU A 30 -18.14 4.38 7.67
CA LEU A 30 -18.30 3.21 6.83
C LEU A 30 -19.54 2.42 7.23
N GLU A 31 -20.41 2.21 6.25
CA GLU A 31 -21.63 1.41 6.40
C GLU A 31 -21.31 -0.06 6.70
N ASP A 32 -22.30 -0.75 7.26
CA ASP A 32 -22.26 -2.20 7.38
C ASP A 32 -22.61 -2.87 6.04
N HIS A 33 -22.13 -4.09 5.82
CA HIS A 33 -22.50 -4.91 4.67
C HIS A 33 -22.97 -6.29 5.12
N LEU A 34 -24.06 -6.78 4.51
CA LEU A 34 -24.68 -8.06 4.90
C LEU A 34 -23.75 -9.27 4.74
N THR A 35 -22.81 -9.22 3.80
CA THR A 35 -21.84 -10.29 3.55
C THR A 35 -20.53 -10.11 4.33
N ASN A 36 -20.41 -9.06 5.16
CA ASN A 36 -19.23 -8.85 5.98
C ASN A 36 -19.25 -9.81 7.16
N GLU A 37 -18.29 -10.74 7.16
CA GLU A 37 -18.09 -11.74 8.21
C GLU A 37 -17.19 -11.20 9.31
N GLU A 38 -16.08 -10.57 8.93
CA GLU A 38 -15.11 -10.01 9.85
C GLU A 38 -14.75 -8.57 9.45
N ARG A 39 -14.51 -7.75 10.46
CA ARG A 39 -14.04 -6.37 10.31
C ARG A 39 -13.01 -6.08 11.39
N TYR A 40 -11.86 -5.56 10.98
CA TYR A 40 -10.80 -5.10 11.86
C TYR A 40 -10.56 -3.62 11.63
N VAL A 41 -10.50 -2.84 12.70
CA VAL A 41 -10.34 -1.39 12.64
C VAL A 41 -9.05 -1.00 13.33
N PHE A 42 -8.18 -0.29 12.61
CA PHE A 42 -6.97 0.28 13.15
C PHE A 42 -7.06 1.81 13.11
N VAL A 43 -6.88 2.46 14.25
CA VAL A 43 -7.02 3.92 14.41
C VAL A 43 -5.70 4.50 14.89
N VAL A 44 -5.23 5.55 14.23
CA VAL A 44 -4.02 6.30 14.59
C VAL A 44 -4.35 7.78 14.67
N THR A 45 -4.04 8.41 15.80
CA THR A 45 -4.14 9.86 15.98
C THR A 45 -2.74 10.47 15.98
N TYR A 46 -2.38 11.22 14.96
CA TYR A 46 -1.07 11.85 14.81
C TYR A 46 -0.92 13.07 15.74
N ALA A 47 0.33 13.50 15.95
CA ALA A 47 0.66 14.65 16.81
C ALA A 47 0.03 15.98 16.35
N ASN A 48 -0.33 16.10 15.07
CA ASN A 48 -1.04 17.26 14.51
C ASN A 48 -2.57 17.11 14.58
N ASN A 49 -3.10 16.19 15.40
CA ASN A 49 -4.52 15.84 15.53
C ASN A 49 -5.18 15.31 14.25
N MET A 50 -4.40 14.93 13.23
CA MET A 50 -4.93 14.15 12.12
C MET A 50 -5.29 12.75 12.62
N VAL A 51 -6.47 12.26 12.29
CA VAL A 51 -6.89 10.88 12.59
C VAL A 51 -6.89 10.08 11.30
N TYR A 52 -6.28 8.90 11.34
CA TYR A 52 -6.27 7.94 10.25
C TYR A 52 -6.92 6.65 10.72
N ILE A 53 -7.83 6.13 9.91
CA ILE A 53 -8.52 4.87 10.15
C ILE A 53 -8.25 3.94 8.99
N ARG A 54 -7.91 2.70 9.29
CA ARG A 54 -7.80 1.61 8.33
C ARG A 54 -8.77 0.52 8.73
N VAL A 55 -9.62 0.13 7.80
CA VAL A 55 -10.63 -0.91 7.99
C VAL A 55 -10.32 -2.06 7.06
N LEU A 56 -10.05 -3.23 7.63
CA LEU A 56 -9.97 -4.48 6.89
C LEU A 56 -11.31 -5.19 7.01
N ASN A 57 -12.01 -5.33 5.89
CA ASN A 57 -13.23 -6.09 5.76
C ASN A 57 -12.93 -7.47 5.15
N VAL A 58 -13.54 -8.50 5.71
CA VAL A 58 -13.56 -9.86 5.16
C VAL A 58 -15.00 -10.19 4.80
N TYR A 59 -15.22 -10.47 3.51
CA TYR A 59 -16.54 -10.78 2.97
C TYR A 59 -16.62 -12.25 2.57
N ARG A 60 -17.77 -12.87 2.82
CA ARG A 60 -18.10 -14.17 2.22
C ARG A 60 -18.67 -13.94 0.82
N MET A 61 -18.04 -14.55 -0.18
CA MET A 61 -18.49 -14.54 -1.56
C MET A 61 -19.51 -15.66 -1.81
N ASP A 62 -20.23 -15.60 -2.93
CA ASP A 62 -21.27 -16.59 -3.28
C ASP A 62 -20.73 -18.03 -3.43
N ASP A 63 -19.45 -18.18 -3.77
CA ASP A 63 -18.75 -19.46 -3.87
C ASP A 63 -18.25 -19.99 -2.50
N GLY A 64 -18.54 -19.26 -1.42
CA GLY A 64 -18.10 -19.56 -0.07
C GLY A 64 -16.67 -19.13 0.26
N ASN A 65 -15.90 -18.62 -0.71
CA ASN A 65 -14.56 -18.09 -0.47
C ASN A 65 -14.62 -16.76 0.27
N LEU A 66 -13.52 -16.43 0.95
CA LEU A 66 -13.37 -15.16 1.65
C LEU A 66 -12.60 -14.16 0.79
N ALA A 67 -13.20 -13.00 0.54
CA ALA A 67 -12.54 -11.86 -0.08
C ALA A 67 -12.15 -10.84 0.99
N LYS A 68 -10.94 -10.31 0.91
CA LYS A 68 -10.46 -9.25 1.80
C LYS A 68 -10.47 -7.92 1.05
N HIS A 69 -10.86 -6.86 1.73
CA HIS A 69 -10.76 -5.50 1.21
C HIS A 69 -10.37 -4.54 2.31
N MET A 70 -9.45 -3.64 2.01
CA MET A 70 -8.96 -2.63 2.91
C MET A 70 -9.38 -1.25 2.45
N GLU A 71 -10.09 -0.56 3.33
CA GLU A 71 -10.53 0.81 3.16
C GLU A 71 -9.76 1.70 4.14
N GLU A 72 -9.42 2.91 3.69
CA GLU A 72 -8.61 3.84 4.46
C GLU A 72 -9.29 5.20 4.48
N PHE A 73 -9.36 5.81 5.66
CA PHE A 73 -10.00 7.08 5.90
C PHE A 73 -9.07 8.01 6.67
N VAL A 74 -9.21 9.30 6.42
CA VAL A 74 -8.46 10.34 7.13
C VAL A 74 -9.40 11.49 7.50
N ARG A 75 -9.16 12.09 8.66
CA ARG A 75 -9.77 13.35 9.10
C ARG A 75 -8.66 14.28 9.57
N GLY A 76 -8.53 15.44 8.92
CA GLY A 76 -7.61 16.50 9.32
C GLY A 76 -8.03 17.15 10.65
N PRO A 77 -7.13 17.93 11.29
CA PRO A 77 -7.37 18.53 12.60
C PRO A 77 -8.59 19.45 12.69
N ASN A 78 -8.98 20.06 11.56
CA ASN A 78 -10.10 20.99 11.48
C ASN A 78 -11.21 20.47 10.54
N GLU A 79 -11.15 19.18 10.17
CA GLU A 79 -12.18 18.55 9.34
C GLU A 79 -13.23 17.91 10.25
N HIS A 80 -14.51 18.11 9.95
CA HIS A 80 -15.61 17.51 10.72
C HIS A 80 -15.89 16.06 10.32
N ALA A 81 -15.65 15.72 9.06
CA ALA A 81 -15.95 14.41 8.48
C ALA A 81 -14.67 13.67 8.07
N TYR A 82 -14.72 12.35 8.12
CA TYR A 82 -13.68 11.51 7.49
C TYR A 82 -13.87 11.50 5.98
N ARG A 83 -12.75 11.39 5.26
CA ARG A 83 -12.74 11.16 3.81
C ARG A 83 -11.90 9.95 3.47
N ALA A 84 -12.26 9.26 2.39
CA ALA A 84 -11.45 8.18 1.85
C ALA A 84 -10.04 8.69 1.49
N VAL A 85 -9.04 7.86 1.74
CA VAL A 85 -7.67 8.11 1.35
C VAL A 85 -7.55 7.92 -0.17
N VAL A 86 -7.27 9.02 -0.86
CA VAL A 86 -7.00 9.03 -2.31
C VAL A 86 -5.54 9.42 -2.51
N ARG A 87 -4.76 8.53 -3.13
CA ARG A 87 -3.34 8.75 -3.41
C ARG A 87 -3.13 9.21 -4.83
N VAL A 88 -2.31 10.23 -5.02
CA VAL A 88 -1.87 10.69 -6.34
C VAL A 88 -0.72 9.79 -6.80
N PRO A 89 -0.83 9.13 -7.97
CA PRO A 89 0.27 8.35 -8.52
C PRO A 89 1.37 9.27 -9.04
N ILE A 90 2.62 8.99 -8.67
CA ILE A 90 3.80 9.69 -9.20
C ILE A 90 4.69 8.75 -10.01
N GLY A 91 5.47 9.33 -10.92
CA GLY A 91 6.52 8.61 -11.66
C GLY A 91 7.84 8.58 -10.90
N VAL A 92 8.57 7.48 -11.03
CA VAL A 92 9.96 7.32 -10.54
C VAL A 92 10.82 6.82 -11.69
N ASP A 93 11.90 7.53 -11.97
CA ASP A 93 12.95 7.05 -12.87
C ASP A 93 14.10 6.48 -12.04
N LEU A 94 14.42 5.21 -12.26
CA LEU A 94 15.44 4.46 -11.54
C LEU A 94 16.87 4.94 -11.84
N LEU A 95 17.08 5.71 -12.91
CA LEU A 95 18.36 6.36 -13.18
C LEU A 95 18.61 7.58 -12.27
N VAL A 96 17.55 8.18 -11.70
CA VAL A 96 17.65 9.33 -10.80
C VAL A 96 17.78 8.85 -9.35
N LYS A 97 19.03 8.68 -8.90
CA LYS A 97 19.36 8.11 -7.59
C LYS A 97 19.42 9.11 -6.43
N ASN A 98 18.66 10.20 -6.52
CA ASN A 98 18.60 11.23 -5.49
C ASN A 98 17.21 11.30 -4.88
N ASP A 99 17.16 11.66 -3.59
CA ASP A 99 15.90 12.00 -2.92
C ASP A 99 15.14 13.08 -3.70
N THR A 100 13.83 12.92 -3.78
CA THR A 100 12.92 13.95 -4.29
C THR A 100 12.06 14.50 -3.14
N ASN A 101 11.12 15.39 -3.44
CA ASN A 101 10.16 15.86 -2.45
C ASN A 101 9.33 14.70 -1.87
N PHE A 102 9.01 13.68 -2.67
CA PHE A 102 8.06 12.63 -2.29
C PHE A 102 8.69 11.24 -2.11
N VAL A 103 9.82 10.99 -2.77
CA VAL A 103 10.48 9.67 -2.81
C VAL A 103 11.80 9.75 -2.07
N ARG A 104 12.01 8.79 -1.17
CA ARG A 104 13.29 8.50 -0.52
C ARG A 104 14.04 7.46 -1.35
N VAL A 105 15.31 7.74 -1.59
CA VAL A 105 16.27 6.82 -2.21
C VAL A 105 17.28 6.40 -1.14
N SER A 106 17.18 5.15 -0.70
CA SER A 106 18.05 4.59 0.35
C SER A 106 19.06 3.63 -0.27
N ASN A 107 20.36 3.90 -0.08
CA ASN A 107 21.42 2.94 -0.40
C ASN A 107 21.56 1.98 0.78
N MET A 108 21.20 0.70 0.58
CA MET A 108 21.28 -0.31 1.64
C MET A 108 22.66 -0.96 1.72
N MET A 109 23.31 -1.15 0.57
CA MET A 109 24.65 -1.71 0.35
C MET A 109 25.23 -1.06 -0.92
N ASP A 110 26.51 -1.31 -1.26
CA ASP A 110 27.26 -0.66 -2.37
C ASP A 110 26.64 -0.76 -3.79
N SER A 111 25.47 -1.38 -3.93
CA SER A 111 24.78 -1.60 -5.21
C SER A 111 23.29 -1.93 -5.06
N ILE A 112 22.72 -1.73 -3.87
CA ILE A 112 21.30 -1.99 -3.61
C ILE A 112 20.64 -0.67 -3.27
N THR A 113 19.80 -0.20 -4.20
CA THR A 113 19.07 1.05 -4.07
C THR A 113 17.60 0.76 -3.85
N LYS A 114 17.01 1.30 -2.77
CA LYS A 114 15.58 1.22 -2.49
C LYS A 114 14.90 2.56 -2.75
N PHE A 115 13.83 2.55 -3.53
CA PHE A 115 12.97 3.69 -3.77
C PHE A 115 11.64 3.48 -3.04
N GLU A 116 11.23 4.42 -2.19
CA GLU A 116 9.94 4.38 -1.52
C GLU A 116 9.38 5.79 -1.26
N VAL A 117 8.06 5.91 -1.20
CA VAL A 117 7.42 7.18 -0.77
C VAL A 117 7.83 7.49 0.66
N LYS A 118 8.23 8.74 0.92
CA LYS A 118 8.58 9.22 2.26
C LYS A 118 7.36 9.11 3.19
N GLU A 119 7.64 8.91 4.47
CA GLU A 119 6.63 8.56 5.47
C GLU A 119 5.48 9.56 5.53
N GLU A 120 5.83 10.84 5.56
CA GLU A 120 4.93 11.97 5.61
C GLU A 120 3.99 12.10 4.40
N TYR A 121 4.27 11.41 3.29
CA TYR A 121 3.45 11.44 2.07
C TYR A 121 2.71 10.12 1.78
N LYS A 122 2.85 9.07 2.61
CA LYS A 122 2.24 7.75 2.32
C LYS A 122 0.71 7.74 2.27
N LEU A 123 0.06 8.76 2.85
CA LEU A 123 -1.39 8.91 2.81
C LEU A 123 -1.88 9.70 1.57
N CYS A 124 -1.00 10.39 0.84
CA CYS A 124 -1.41 11.21 -0.31
C CYS A 124 -0.70 10.85 -1.61
N ILE A 125 0.40 10.12 -1.56
CA ILE A 125 1.22 9.75 -2.71
C ILE A 125 1.43 8.24 -2.76
N THR A 126 1.43 7.69 -3.98
CA THR A 126 1.90 6.34 -4.28
C THR A 126 2.80 6.35 -5.51
N ILE A 127 3.70 5.37 -5.64
CA ILE A 127 4.48 5.21 -6.88
C ILE A 127 3.57 4.55 -7.90
N GLY A 128 3.17 5.31 -8.92
CA GLY A 128 2.32 4.83 -10.00
C GLY A 128 3.15 4.21 -11.12
N VAL A 129 4.07 5.00 -11.67
CA VAL A 129 4.89 4.62 -12.84
C VAL A 129 6.35 4.45 -12.43
N VAL A 130 6.97 3.36 -12.87
CA VAL A 130 8.39 3.05 -12.70
C VAL A 130 9.05 3.05 -14.07
N ARG A 131 10.10 3.85 -14.25
CA ARG A 131 10.85 3.99 -15.50
C ARG A 131 12.32 3.65 -15.30
N TYR A 132 12.96 3.21 -16.38
CA TYR A 132 14.42 3.15 -16.50
C TYR A 132 14.79 3.90 -17.77
N GLY A 133 15.12 5.19 -17.62
CA GLY A 133 15.27 6.11 -18.75
C GLY A 133 13.99 6.22 -19.58
N ASP A 134 14.06 5.81 -20.85
CA ASP A 134 12.95 5.87 -21.80
C ASP A 134 11.99 4.68 -21.71
N HIS A 135 12.31 3.67 -20.91
CA HIS A 135 11.49 2.46 -20.78
C HIS A 135 10.56 2.53 -19.57
N ILE A 136 9.27 2.25 -19.78
CA ILE A 136 8.32 1.99 -18.70
C ILE A 136 8.49 0.54 -18.26
N VAL A 137 8.72 0.34 -16.97
CA VAL A 137 8.91 -0.98 -16.37
C VAL A 137 7.62 -1.49 -15.71
N ASP A 138 6.88 -0.59 -15.05
CA ASP A 138 5.61 -0.89 -14.38
C ASP A 138 4.78 0.38 -14.28
N ASP A 139 3.49 0.32 -14.62
CA ASP A 139 2.54 1.43 -14.57
C ASP A 139 1.24 1.07 -13.84
N ASN A 140 1.21 -0.06 -13.13
CA ASN A 140 0.02 -0.50 -12.42
C ASN A 140 -0.13 0.23 -11.08
N PHE A 141 -1.13 1.12 -10.95
CA PHE A 141 -1.32 1.92 -9.74
C PHE A 141 -2.72 1.79 -9.11
N GLU A 142 -3.66 1.13 -9.79
CA GLU A 142 -5.02 0.97 -9.27
C GLU A 142 -5.04 0.06 -8.04
N GLY A 143 -5.74 0.47 -6.98
CA GLY A 143 -5.79 -0.27 -5.72
C GLY A 143 -4.46 -0.32 -4.95
N VAL A 144 -3.41 0.38 -5.38
CA VAL A 144 -2.11 0.36 -4.71
C VAL A 144 -2.14 1.19 -3.43
N ILE A 145 -1.91 0.52 -2.30
CA ILE A 145 -1.72 1.19 -1.00
C ILE A 145 -0.25 1.54 -0.79
N LYS A 146 0.65 0.65 -1.22
CA LYS A 146 2.09 0.81 -1.03
C LYS A 146 2.83 0.17 -2.18
N LYS A 147 3.79 0.89 -2.76
CA LYS A 147 4.75 0.36 -3.72
C LYS A 147 6.16 0.80 -3.33
N TYR A 148 7.12 -0.10 -3.39
CA TYR A 148 8.53 0.24 -3.29
C TYR A 148 9.35 -0.62 -4.24
N ILE A 149 10.50 -0.08 -4.63
CA ILE A 149 11.37 -0.67 -5.64
C ILE A 149 12.73 -0.98 -5.01
N ILE A 150 13.31 -2.11 -5.35
CA ILE A 150 14.69 -2.48 -5.00
C ILE A 150 15.45 -2.80 -6.28
N LEU A 151 16.47 -1.99 -6.57
CA LEU A 151 17.38 -2.15 -7.71
C LEU A 151 18.69 -2.77 -7.24
N PHE A 152 19.15 -3.81 -7.93
CA PHE A 152 20.38 -4.56 -7.64
C PHE A 152 21.36 -4.40 -8.82
N GLU A 153 22.32 -3.50 -8.69
CA GLU A 153 23.23 -3.12 -9.79
C GLU A 153 24.51 -3.95 -9.83
N SER A 154 24.85 -4.65 -8.75
CA SER A 154 26.04 -5.51 -8.69
C SER A 154 25.85 -6.86 -9.38
N THR A 155 24.62 -7.22 -9.72
CA THR A 155 24.35 -8.48 -10.42
C THR A 155 24.50 -8.29 -11.92
N ARG A 156 24.98 -9.32 -12.62
CA ARG A 156 24.90 -9.41 -14.08
C ARG A 156 24.03 -10.63 -14.46
N PRO A 157 22.86 -10.42 -15.09
CA PRO A 157 22.26 -9.13 -15.45
C PRO A 157 21.81 -8.31 -14.22
N VAL A 158 21.64 -6.99 -14.39
CA VAL A 158 21.07 -6.09 -13.36
C VAL A 158 19.66 -6.56 -13.03
N ARG A 159 19.30 -6.57 -11.75
CA ARG A 159 18.00 -7.07 -11.28
C ARG A 159 17.19 -5.97 -10.64
N LEU A 160 15.88 -6.08 -10.76
CA LEU A 160 14.92 -5.13 -10.21
C LEU A 160 13.76 -5.89 -9.59
N ASN A 161 13.41 -5.55 -8.35
CA ASN A 161 12.22 -6.06 -7.69
C ASN A 161 11.27 -4.92 -7.39
N ILE A 162 10.02 -5.06 -7.81
CA ILE A 162 8.92 -4.16 -7.46
C ILE A 162 8.00 -4.91 -6.52
N ILE A 163 7.78 -4.34 -5.34
CA ILE A 163 6.89 -4.90 -4.33
C ILE A 163 5.70 -3.95 -4.15
N THR A 164 4.52 -4.48 -4.40
CA THR A 164 3.25 -3.74 -4.35
C THR A 164 2.31 -4.39 -3.35
N SER A 165 1.70 -3.61 -2.46
CA SER A 165 0.62 -4.02 -1.57
C SER A 165 -0.68 -3.35 -2.03
N MET A 166 -1.69 -4.19 -2.24
CA MET A 166 -2.96 -3.84 -2.88
C MET A 166 -4.10 -3.79 -1.84
N SER A 167 -5.18 -3.08 -2.17
CA SER A 167 -6.35 -2.90 -1.30
C SER A 167 -7.15 -4.17 -1.09
N ASP A 168 -6.98 -5.19 -1.92
CA ASP A 168 -7.54 -6.52 -1.72
C ASP A 168 -6.68 -7.40 -0.78
N MET A 169 -5.72 -6.80 -0.07
CA MET A 169 -4.74 -7.48 0.76
C MET A 169 -3.81 -8.44 0.01
N THR A 170 -3.73 -8.35 -1.32
CA THR A 170 -2.68 -9.04 -2.06
C THR A 170 -1.37 -8.28 -2.02
N ARG A 171 -0.27 -9.04 -1.98
CA ARG A 171 1.09 -8.54 -2.18
C ARG A 171 1.61 -9.13 -3.48
N ILE A 172 1.99 -8.24 -4.38
CA ILE A 172 2.57 -8.59 -5.67
C ILE A 172 4.08 -8.32 -5.61
N LYS A 173 4.88 -9.33 -5.90
CA LYS A 173 6.32 -9.21 -6.10
C LYS A 173 6.66 -9.51 -7.54
N SER A 174 7.02 -8.47 -8.30
CA SER A 174 7.48 -8.59 -9.68
C SER A 174 9.01 -8.48 -9.73
N SER A 175 9.67 -9.44 -10.37
CA SER A 175 11.12 -9.48 -10.53
C SER A 175 11.48 -9.33 -12.01
N TYR A 176 12.42 -8.45 -12.31
CA TYR A 176 12.86 -8.11 -13.66
C TYR A 176 14.37 -8.24 -13.81
N ILE A 177 14.84 -8.44 -15.03
CA ILE A 177 16.25 -8.38 -15.43
C ILE A 177 16.44 -7.36 -16.54
N LEU A 178 17.55 -6.63 -16.53
CA LEU A 178 17.91 -5.72 -17.62
C LEU A 178 18.42 -6.52 -18.83
N GLU A 179 17.88 -6.23 -20.01
CA GLU A 179 18.33 -6.81 -21.28
C GLU A 179 19.47 -5.98 -21.87
N GLY A 180 20.70 -6.51 -21.89
CA GLY A 180 21.88 -5.74 -22.31
C GLY A 180 22.27 -4.65 -21.32
N ASP A 181 23.09 -3.69 -21.76
CA ASP A 181 23.57 -2.60 -20.92
C ASP A 181 22.60 -1.40 -20.87
N ASP A 182 21.83 -1.17 -21.94
CA ASP A 182 20.91 -0.02 -22.10
C ASP A 182 19.48 -0.44 -22.50
N GLY A 183 19.15 -1.73 -22.49
CA GLY A 183 17.84 -2.20 -22.93
C GLY A 183 16.75 -2.10 -21.85
N PRO A 184 15.53 -2.62 -22.14
CA PRO A 184 14.44 -2.61 -21.19
C PRO A 184 14.64 -3.64 -20.07
N PHE A 185 13.90 -3.45 -18.97
CA PHE A 185 13.70 -4.50 -17.97
C PHE A 185 12.66 -5.51 -18.44
N ILE A 186 13.01 -6.79 -18.44
CA ILE A 186 12.13 -7.90 -18.81
C ILE A 186 11.62 -8.59 -17.56
N LEU A 187 10.30 -8.78 -17.46
CA LEU A 187 9.67 -9.50 -16.36
C LEU A 187 10.09 -10.98 -16.37
N VAL A 188 10.72 -11.43 -15.28
CA VAL A 188 11.16 -12.82 -15.09
C VAL A 188 10.16 -13.61 -14.26
N SER A 189 9.62 -12.99 -13.21
CA SER A 189 8.66 -13.65 -12.34
C SER A 189 7.71 -12.66 -11.69
N LYS A 190 6.48 -13.13 -11.43
CA LYS A 190 5.46 -12.40 -10.69
C LYS A 190 4.82 -13.36 -9.68
N THR A 191 4.95 -13.04 -8.39
CA THR A 191 4.34 -13.80 -7.31
C THR A 191 3.24 -12.96 -6.67
N ILE A 192 2.09 -13.59 -6.41
CA ILE A 192 0.94 -12.98 -5.74
C ILE A 192 0.73 -13.76 -4.44
N GLU A 193 0.78 -13.05 -3.31
CA GLU A 193 0.58 -13.60 -1.98
C GLU A 193 -0.62 -12.91 -1.34
N SER A 194 -1.57 -13.68 -0.81
CA SER A 194 -2.63 -13.13 0.05
C SER A 194 -2.07 -12.88 1.45
N VAL A 195 -2.16 -11.64 1.94
CA VAL A 195 -1.69 -11.23 3.27
C VAL A 195 -2.81 -11.37 4.32
#